data_AF-A0A661NCY0-F1
#
_entry.id   AF-A0A661NCY0-F1
#
_cell.length_a   1.000
_cell.length_b   1.000
_cell.length_c   1.000
_cell.angle_alpha   90.00
_cell.angle_beta   90.00
_cell.angle_gamma   90.00
#
_symmetry.space_group_name_H-M   'P 1'
#
loop_
_entity.id
_entity.type
_entity.pdbx_description
1 polymer ?
#
loop_
_entity_poly.entity_id
_entity_poly.type
_entity_poly.pdbx_seq_one_letter_code
_entity_poly.pdbx_strand_id
1 'polypeptide(L)'
;MDETMEAVPNADSSNLGSNLGSNLRAKLSSPELRSLVQRLVRRRVPEVEVEDVVQTVLCDAFASAKTSEQRADGTGPALDDDEQLRKWVVGITRHKVADFHRRGSRVKQVELPEQLEGEPPPHSAREWAHWAEKQAEGDADAERTLDWMAREGGGEKLAHIAASERLPATQVRQRVSRMRRLMRTRWMAELAAVAGVGIAVLVAWVLLRDPGPTATPMPEVVPVPEIVPAPMPDDPRLDRALQLRADSLRECDRQAWQRCLAGLDEAARLDPAGDEDSQVQGARAAANRGLDVEQQDQQQQVPEPEPSSLAPKQPPNWDKKMNLPPPPTSKPQQLKPGPSEVFNNNSSLPMDPMPNQYKSPEPPPAQPPVQNEPQNDPGPQQAKPKAPPPPESDQQQSTSSSWSGKGNQAPGKKAPVKKPQPQQQKKKKTGKTQWRTKGGK
;
A
#
# COMPACT_ATOMS: atom_id res chain seq x y z
N MET A 1 32.47 4.37 -76.79
CA MET A 1 31.92 5.16 -75.67
C MET A 1 31.08 4.18 -74.89
N ASP A 2 31.77 3.42 -74.05
CA ASP A 2 31.23 2.34 -73.22
C ASP A 2 31.06 2.91 -71.81
N GLU A 3 29.82 3.00 -71.36
CA GLU A 3 29.45 3.42 -70.01
C GLU A 3 28.84 2.20 -69.31
N THR A 4 29.67 1.48 -68.58
CA THR A 4 29.28 0.34 -67.75
C THR A 4 28.67 0.85 -66.45
N MET A 5 27.34 0.80 -66.34
CA MET A 5 26.60 0.91 -65.09
C MET A 5 26.80 -0.37 -64.27
N GLU A 6 27.66 -0.32 -63.25
CA GLU A 6 27.71 -1.36 -62.21
C GLU A 6 26.50 -1.23 -61.27
N ALA A 7 25.68 -2.27 -61.24
CA ALA A 7 24.58 -2.40 -60.30
C ALA A 7 25.15 -2.72 -58.90
N VAL A 8 25.00 -1.78 -57.96
CA VAL A 8 25.32 -1.99 -56.55
C VAL A 8 24.26 -2.93 -55.95
N PRO A 9 24.64 -4.10 -55.41
CA PRO A 9 23.68 -5.01 -54.77
C PRO A 9 23.15 -4.38 -53.47
N ASN A 10 21.82 -4.23 -53.40
CA ASN A 10 21.10 -3.90 -52.17
C ASN A 10 21.29 -5.04 -51.15
N ALA A 11 22.27 -4.90 -50.25
CA ALA A 11 22.48 -5.83 -49.16
C ALA A 11 21.41 -5.65 -48.08
N ASP A 12 20.66 -6.72 -47.83
CA ASP A 12 19.63 -6.89 -46.79
C ASP A 12 20.12 -6.51 -45.38
N SER A 13 20.00 -5.24 -45.01
CA SER A 13 20.33 -4.74 -43.66
C SER A 13 19.29 -5.18 -42.61
N SER A 14 18.15 -5.70 -43.04
CA SER A 14 17.03 -6.13 -42.19
C SER A 14 17.30 -7.42 -41.40
N ASN A 15 18.23 -8.26 -41.85
CA ASN A 15 18.42 -9.61 -41.29
C ASN A 15 19.47 -9.66 -40.16
N LEU A 16 20.30 -8.63 -40.01
CA LEU A 16 21.37 -8.59 -39.01
C LEU A 16 20.85 -8.31 -37.59
N GLY A 17 19.88 -7.41 -37.42
CA GLY A 17 19.33 -7.07 -36.10
C GLY A 17 18.57 -8.22 -35.43
N SER A 18 17.90 -9.08 -36.22
CA SER A 18 17.13 -10.20 -35.68
C SER A 18 18.01 -11.27 -35.02
N ASN A 19 19.24 -11.45 -35.52
CA ASN A 19 20.16 -12.46 -35.01
C ASN A 19 20.83 -12.04 -33.69
N LEU A 20 21.23 -10.77 -33.53
CA LEU A 20 21.82 -10.28 -32.27
C LEU A 20 20.84 -10.40 -31.09
N GLY A 21 19.57 -10.02 -31.30
CA GLY A 21 18.54 -10.15 -30.27
C GLY A 21 18.28 -11.58 -29.83
N SER A 22 18.45 -12.57 -30.72
CA SER A 22 18.27 -13.99 -30.40
C SER A 22 19.42 -14.56 -29.54
N ASN A 23 20.66 -14.19 -29.85
CA ASN A 23 21.84 -14.61 -29.09
C ASN A 23 21.82 -14.05 -27.66
N LEU A 24 21.47 -12.77 -27.50
CA LEU A 24 21.36 -12.17 -26.18
C LEU A 24 20.26 -12.81 -25.34
N ARG A 25 19.12 -13.16 -25.97
CA ARG A 25 18.07 -13.92 -25.27
C ARG A 25 18.55 -15.28 -24.80
N ALA A 26 19.25 -16.03 -25.65
CA ALA A 26 19.81 -17.32 -25.27
C ALA A 26 20.78 -17.20 -24.09
N LYS A 27 21.66 -16.17 -24.11
CA LYS A 27 22.61 -15.90 -23.01
C LYS A 27 21.90 -15.50 -21.72
N LEU A 28 20.89 -14.62 -21.77
CA LEU A 28 20.11 -14.20 -20.60
C LEU A 28 19.25 -15.35 -20.03
N SER A 29 18.82 -16.29 -20.88
CA SER A 29 18.11 -17.51 -20.47
C SER A 29 19.02 -18.63 -20.00
N SER A 30 20.34 -18.42 -19.93
CA SER A 30 21.27 -19.46 -19.49
C SER A 30 21.09 -19.82 -18.00
N PRO A 31 21.09 -21.11 -17.63
CA PRO A 31 20.93 -21.55 -16.25
C PRO A 31 22.11 -21.11 -15.36
N GLU A 32 23.29 -20.93 -15.94
CA GLU A 32 24.48 -20.43 -15.23
C GLU A 32 24.29 -18.99 -14.76
N LEU A 33 23.80 -18.10 -15.62
CA LEU A 33 23.56 -16.71 -15.28
C LEU A 33 22.46 -16.59 -14.21
N ARG A 34 21.38 -17.37 -14.33
CA ARG A 34 20.34 -17.45 -13.29
C ARG A 34 20.92 -17.89 -11.95
N SER A 35 21.72 -18.94 -11.94
CA SER A 35 22.39 -19.46 -10.74
C SER A 35 23.32 -18.43 -10.10
N LEU A 36 24.02 -17.62 -10.91
CA LEU A 36 24.85 -16.52 -10.46
C LEU A 36 24.02 -15.42 -9.78
N VAL A 37 22.94 -14.96 -10.43
CA VAL A 37 22.04 -13.93 -9.88
C VAL A 37 21.39 -14.41 -8.59
N GLN A 38 20.86 -15.64 -8.57
CA GLN A 38 20.25 -16.23 -7.38
C GLN A 38 21.23 -16.30 -6.21
N ARG A 39 22.49 -16.69 -6.43
CA ARG A 39 23.53 -16.72 -5.39
C ARG A 39 23.84 -15.33 -4.83
N LEU A 40 23.79 -14.30 -5.67
CA LEU A 40 24.02 -12.91 -5.24
C LEU A 40 22.83 -12.36 -4.44
N VAL A 41 21.60 -12.67 -4.87
CA VAL A 41 20.35 -12.25 -4.22
C VAL A 41 20.17 -12.94 -2.87
N ARG A 42 20.36 -14.27 -2.79
CA ARG A 42 20.28 -15.05 -1.53
C ARG A 42 21.14 -14.53 -0.39
N ARG A 43 22.27 -13.87 -0.70
CA ARG A 43 23.15 -13.28 0.31
C ARG A 43 22.60 -12.01 0.96
N ARG A 44 21.54 -11.41 0.41
CA ARG A 44 21.08 -10.05 0.74
C ARG A 44 19.57 -9.92 0.91
N VAL A 45 18.80 -10.93 0.51
CA VAL A 45 17.33 -10.92 0.47
C VAL A 45 16.83 -12.20 1.18
N PRO A 46 15.74 -12.16 1.98
CA PRO A 46 15.15 -13.34 2.60
C PRO A 46 14.78 -14.41 1.57
N GLU A 47 14.89 -15.70 1.92
CA GLU A 47 14.72 -16.81 0.97
C GLU A 47 13.36 -16.79 0.24
N VAL A 48 12.31 -16.34 0.92
CA VAL A 48 10.95 -16.19 0.36
C VAL A 48 10.85 -15.18 -0.80
N GLU A 49 11.72 -14.17 -0.83
CA GLU A 49 11.71 -13.07 -1.82
C GLU A 49 12.79 -13.25 -2.90
N VAL A 50 13.64 -14.27 -2.77
CA VAL A 50 14.78 -14.48 -3.68
C VAL A 50 14.31 -14.63 -5.12
N GLU A 51 13.31 -15.47 -5.36
CA GLU A 51 12.89 -15.81 -6.71
C GLU A 51 12.21 -14.63 -7.42
N ASP A 52 11.40 -13.86 -6.69
CA ASP A 52 10.74 -12.66 -7.21
C ASP A 52 11.75 -11.56 -7.58
N VAL A 53 12.78 -11.36 -6.75
CA VAL A 53 13.87 -10.41 -7.05
C VAL A 53 14.70 -10.91 -8.25
N VAL A 54 15.01 -12.20 -8.33
CA VAL A 54 15.72 -12.80 -9.49
C VAL A 54 14.93 -12.60 -10.77
N GLN A 55 13.62 -12.89 -10.76
CA GLN A 55 12.74 -12.68 -11.91
C GLN A 55 12.71 -11.20 -12.31
N THR A 56 12.57 -10.29 -11.36
CA THR A 56 12.59 -8.84 -11.61
C THR A 56 13.91 -8.40 -12.26
N VAL A 57 15.05 -8.89 -11.78
CA VAL A 57 16.37 -8.59 -12.35
C VAL A 57 16.46 -9.05 -13.80
N LEU A 58 16.03 -10.27 -14.11
CA LEU A 58 16.09 -10.81 -15.46
C LEU A 58 15.12 -10.06 -16.39
N CYS A 59 13.90 -9.76 -15.95
CA CYS A 59 12.94 -8.95 -16.71
C CYS A 59 13.51 -7.56 -17.05
N ASP A 60 14.15 -6.89 -16.09
CA ASP A 60 14.78 -5.59 -16.31
C ASP A 60 15.99 -5.68 -17.23
N ALA A 61 16.80 -6.73 -17.12
CA ALA A 61 17.89 -6.99 -18.05
C ALA A 61 17.35 -7.17 -19.48
N PHE A 62 16.26 -7.94 -19.66
CA PHE A 62 15.61 -8.09 -20.97
C PHE A 62 15.04 -6.79 -21.52
N ALA A 63 14.43 -5.95 -20.68
CA ALA A 63 13.88 -4.67 -21.11
C ALA A 63 15.00 -3.68 -21.50
N SER A 64 16.05 -3.60 -20.69
CA SER A 64 17.18 -2.68 -20.89
C SER A 64 18.05 -3.06 -22.10
N ALA A 65 18.17 -4.36 -22.36
CA ALA A 65 18.86 -4.90 -23.53
C ALA A 65 18.26 -4.36 -24.85
N LYS A 66 16.93 -4.34 -24.96
CA LYS A 66 16.24 -3.81 -26.15
C LYS A 66 16.53 -2.32 -26.36
N THR A 67 16.64 -1.56 -25.27
CA THR A 67 16.94 -0.12 -25.35
C THR A 67 18.39 0.13 -25.79
N SER A 68 19.34 -0.74 -25.40
CA SER A 68 20.73 -0.61 -25.82
C SER A 68 20.93 -0.86 -27.32
N GLU A 69 20.15 -1.77 -27.91
CA GLU A 69 20.16 -2.06 -29.35
C GLU A 69 19.66 -0.86 -30.18
N GLN A 70 18.73 -0.08 -29.63
CA GLN A 70 18.11 1.04 -30.33
C GLN A 70 18.93 2.34 -30.25
N ARG A 71 20.04 2.36 -29.50
CA ARG A 71 20.88 3.54 -29.36
C ARG A 71 21.78 3.67 -30.59
N ALA A 72 21.35 4.52 -31.53
CA ALA A 72 22.01 4.76 -32.82
C ALA A 72 23.46 5.29 -32.72
N ASP A 73 23.88 5.75 -31.53
CA ASP A 73 25.22 6.27 -31.30
C ASP A 73 26.29 5.17 -31.09
N GLY A 74 25.90 3.89 -31.01
CA GLY A 74 26.84 2.78 -30.80
C GLY A 74 27.60 2.86 -29.48
N THR A 75 27.19 3.72 -28.54
CA THR A 75 27.96 3.99 -27.30
C THR A 75 27.55 3.07 -26.14
N GLY A 76 26.71 2.06 -26.41
CA GLY A 76 26.42 1.00 -25.45
C GLY A 76 27.61 0.03 -25.31
N PRO A 77 27.84 -0.56 -24.12
CA PRO A 77 28.81 -1.63 -24.00
C PRO A 77 28.42 -2.78 -24.94
N ALA A 78 29.34 -3.24 -25.77
CA ALA A 78 29.13 -4.37 -26.65
C ALA A 78 28.91 -5.64 -25.80
N LEU A 79 27.66 -6.05 -25.60
CA LEU A 79 27.28 -7.22 -24.80
C LEU A 79 27.57 -8.56 -25.51
N ASP A 80 28.46 -8.56 -26.50
CA ASP A 80 28.87 -9.75 -27.24
C ASP A 80 29.74 -10.67 -26.38
N ASP A 81 30.44 -10.11 -25.40
CA ASP A 81 31.25 -10.83 -24.42
C ASP A 81 30.42 -11.27 -23.20
N ASP A 82 30.50 -12.55 -22.87
CA ASP A 82 29.80 -13.15 -21.73
C ASP A 82 30.24 -12.54 -20.40
N GLU A 83 31.51 -12.10 -20.29
CA GLU A 83 32.00 -11.46 -19.08
C GLU A 83 31.39 -10.06 -18.89
N GLN A 84 31.27 -9.30 -19.98
CA GLN A 84 30.61 -7.99 -19.97
C GLN A 84 29.12 -8.11 -19.64
N LEU A 85 28.44 -9.10 -20.22
CA LEU A 85 27.04 -9.40 -19.90
C LEU A 85 26.88 -9.76 -18.42
N ARG A 86 27.71 -10.65 -17.89
CA ARG A 86 27.70 -11.02 -16.46
C ARG A 86 27.91 -9.78 -15.58
N LYS A 87 28.91 -8.96 -15.86
CA LYS A 87 29.20 -7.72 -15.10
C LYS A 87 28.02 -6.75 -15.14
N TRP A 88 27.39 -6.59 -16.30
CA TRP A 88 26.23 -5.72 -16.47
C TRP A 88 25.01 -6.21 -15.68
N VAL A 89 24.67 -7.51 -15.77
CA VAL A 89 23.56 -8.13 -15.01
C VAL A 89 23.82 -8.06 -13.49
N VAL A 90 25.08 -8.23 -13.04
CA VAL A 90 25.46 -8.00 -11.63
C VAL A 90 25.20 -6.56 -11.21
N GLY A 91 25.45 -5.59 -12.09
CA GLY A 91 25.08 -4.19 -11.90
C GLY A 91 23.59 -4.01 -11.65
N ILE A 92 22.73 -4.57 -12.51
CA ILE A 92 21.26 -4.53 -12.35
C ILE A 92 20.84 -5.21 -11.04
N THR A 93 21.42 -6.37 -10.73
CA THR A 93 21.15 -7.13 -9.51
C THR A 93 21.39 -6.29 -8.25
N ARG A 94 22.53 -5.59 -8.18
CA ARG A 94 22.86 -4.71 -7.04
C ARG A 94 21.83 -3.59 -6.87
N HIS A 95 21.39 -2.97 -7.97
CA HIS A 95 20.37 -1.92 -7.92
C HIS A 95 19.02 -2.47 -7.45
N LYS A 96 18.59 -3.64 -7.93
CA LYS A 96 17.33 -4.25 -7.50
C LYS A 96 17.33 -4.70 -6.05
N VAL A 97 18.43 -5.24 -5.56
CA VAL A 97 18.58 -5.53 -4.13
C VAL A 97 18.51 -4.24 -3.30
N ALA A 98 19.16 -3.15 -3.74
CA ALA A 98 19.07 -1.87 -3.06
C ALA A 98 17.63 -1.31 -3.07
N ASP A 99 16.92 -1.43 -4.20
CA ASP A 99 15.52 -1.02 -4.32
C ASP A 99 14.59 -1.86 -3.46
N PHE A 100 14.82 -3.17 -3.35
CA PHE A 100 14.11 -4.06 -2.44
C PHE A 100 14.21 -3.55 -0.99
N HIS A 101 15.42 -3.26 -0.51
CA HIS A 101 15.64 -2.71 0.84
C HIS A 101 15.02 -1.32 1.02
N ARG A 102 15.09 -0.46 -0.01
CA ARG A 102 14.42 0.86 0.01
C ARG A 102 12.90 0.74 0.09
N ARG A 103 12.31 -0.26 -0.58
CA ARG A 103 10.87 -0.55 -0.54
C ARG A 103 10.47 -1.12 0.82
N GLY A 104 11.20 -2.12 1.32
CA GLY A 104 10.97 -2.71 2.65
C GLY A 104 11.17 -1.73 3.80
N SER A 105 12.00 -0.69 3.62
CA SER A 105 12.14 0.37 4.63
C SER A 105 10.97 1.37 4.63
N ARG A 106 10.27 1.54 3.49
CA ARG A 106 9.11 2.44 3.35
C ARG A 106 7.81 1.75 3.73
N VAL A 107 7.68 0.50 3.30
CA VAL A 107 6.66 -0.42 3.79
C VAL A 107 7.22 -0.98 5.07
N LYS A 108 7.21 -0.20 6.16
CA LYS A 108 7.39 -0.75 7.50
C LYS A 108 6.36 -1.87 7.53
N GLN A 109 6.81 -3.13 7.44
CA GLN A 109 5.95 -4.27 7.70
C GLN A 109 5.46 -4.01 9.11
N VAL A 110 4.29 -3.40 9.21
CA VAL A 110 3.37 -3.70 10.28
C VAL A 110 3.13 -5.18 10.01
N GLU A 111 3.99 -6.03 10.55
CA GLU A 111 3.59 -7.37 10.98
C GLU A 111 2.41 -7.10 11.88
N LEU A 112 1.25 -7.01 11.23
CA LEU A 112 -0.03 -6.98 11.88
C LEU A 112 -0.03 -8.34 12.57
N PRO A 113 0.00 -8.40 13.90
CA PRO A 113 0.03 -9.66 14.62
C PRO A 113 -1.04 -10.55 14.01
N GLU A 114 -0.65 -11.72 13.51
CA GLU A 114 -1.50 -12.61 12.71
C GLU A 114 -2.71 -13.16 13.52
N GLN A 115 -2.85 -12.76 14.79
CA GLN A 115 -3.90 -13.16 15.73
C GLN A 115 -4.47 -11.98 16.52
N LEU A 116 -5.00 -11.00 15.82
CA LEU A 116 -6.23 -10.38 16.30
C LEU A 116 -7.31 -10.70 15.26
N GLU A 117 -8.21 -11.60 15.63
CA GLU A 117 -9.65 -11.57 15.30
C GLU A 117 -10.28 -10.23 15.77
N GLY A 118 -9.59 -9.14 15.48
CA GLY A 118 -9.95 -7.78 15.82
C GLY A 118 -10.95 -7.34 14.77
N GLU A 119 -12.11 -6.94 15.27
CA GLU A 119 -12.96 -5.86 14.76
C GLU A 119 -12.71 -5.48 13.29
N PRO A 120 -13.71 -5.64 12.39
CA PRO A 120 -13.55 -5.36 10.97
C PRO A 120 -12.84 -4.01 10.79
N PRO A 121 -11.87 -3.91 9.85
CA PRO A 121 -10.98 -2.77 9.73
C PRO A 121 -11.79 -1.48 9.90
N PRO A 122 -11.34 -0.52 10.75
CA PRO A 122 -12.18 0.55 11.28
C PRO A 122 -12.90 1.34 10.18
N HIS A 123 -12.39 1.34 8.95
CA HIS A 123 -13.09 1.85 7.78
C HIS A 123 -13.77 0.72 7.00
N SER A 124 -14.86 0.21 7.58
CA SER A 124 -15.72 -0.76 6.88
C SER A 124 -16.22 -0.14 5.56
N ALA A 125 -16.50 -0.97 4.56
CA ALA A 125 -17.08 -0.52 3.29
C ALA A 125 -18.32 0.40 3.46
N ARG A 126 -19.00 0.29 4.61
CA ARG A 126 -20.12 1.16 5.01
C ARG A 126 -19.69 2.60 5.30
N GLU A 127 -18.54 2.82 5.94
CA GLU A 127 -18.05 4.19 6.20
C GLU A 127 -17.67 4.88 4.90
N TRP A 128 -17.06 4.14 3.97
CA TRP A 128 -16.74 4.65 2.63
C TRP A 128 -18.00 5.00 1.84
N ALA A 129 -19.05 4.18 1.93
CA ALA A 129 -20.34 4.46 1.32
C ALA A 129 -20.98 5.73 1.91
N HIS A 130 -21.01 5.87 3.24
CA HIS A 130 -21.55 7.07 3.90
C HIS A 130 -20.75 8.34 3.58
N TRP A 131 -19.42 8.26 3.52
CA TRP A 131 -18.61 9.41 3.08
C TRP A 131 -18.95 9.79 1.64
N ALA A 132 -19.08 8.80 0.74
CA ALA A 132 -19.42 9.03 -0.65
C ALA A 132 -20.81 9.66 -0.81
N GLU A 133 -21.82 9.16 -0.08
CA GLU A 133 -23.18 9.74 -0.02
C GLU A 133 -23.13 11.20 0.42
N LYS A 134 -22.40 11.51 1.48
CA LYS A 134 -22.25 12.89 1.99
C LYS A 134 -21.59 13.83 0.97
N GLN A 135 -20.71 13.33 0.10
CA GLN A 135 -20.10 14.14 -0.96
C GLN A 135 -21.06 14.43 -2.12
N ALA A 136 -22.11 13.61 -2.28
CA ALA A 136 -23.16 13.81 -3.28
C ALA A 136 -24.39 14.55 -2.76
N GLU A 137 -24.53 14.68 -1.43
CA GLU A 137 -25.63 15.40 -0.80
C GLU A 137 -25.77 16.81 -1.38
N GLY A 138 -26.96 17.13 -1.87
CA GLY A 138 -27.29 18.42 -2.50
C GLY A 138 -27.15 18.46 -4.02
N ASP A 139 -26.68 17.39 -4.67
CA ASP A 139 -26.69 17.23 -6.12
C ASP A 139 -27.39 15.92 -6.52
N ALA A 140 -28.64 16.03 -6.98
CA ALA A 140 -29.45 14.89 -7.38
C ALA A 140 -28.87 14.09 -8.58
N ASP A 141 -28.01 14.70 -9.40
CA ASP A 141 -27.29 14.00 -10.47
C ASP A 141 -26.09 13.22 -9.89
N ALA A 142 -25.46 13.73 -8.84
CA ALA A 142 -24.38 13.06 -8.12
C ALA A 142 -24.88 11.82 -7.36
N GLU A 143 -26.02 11.93 -6.67
CA GLU A 143 -26.66 10.82 -5.96
C GLU A 143 -27.02 9.67 -6.91
N ARG A 144 -27.62 10.00 -8.07
CA ARG A 144 -27.91 9.00 -9.12
C ARG A 144 -26.65 8.36 -9.68
N THR A 145 -25.60 9.16 -9.91
CA THR A 145 -24.32 8.62 -10.41
C THR A 145 -23.67 7.68 -9.38
N LEU A 146 -23.85 7.95 -8.09
CA LEU A 146 -23.38 7.06 -7.02
C LEU A 146 -24.13 5.75 -6.96
N ASP A 147 -25.46 5.78 -7.09
CA ASP A 147 -26.27 4.56 -7.20
C ASP A 147 -25.79 3.69 -8.37
N TRP A 148 -25.50 4.29 -9.53
CA TRP A 148 -24.95 3.56 -10.68
C TRP A 148 -23.61 2.91 -10.38
N MET A 149 -22.73 3.58 -9.61
CA MET A 149 -21.44 3.01 -9.19
C MET A 149 -21.61 1.86 -8.19
N ALA A 150 -22.56 1.96 -7.27
CA ALA A 150 -22.87 0.89 -6.32
C ALA A 150 -23.40 -0.36 -7.05
N ARG A 151 -24.29 -0.18 -8.02
CA ARG A 151 -24.82 -1.25 -8.87
C ARG A 151 -23.75 -1.87 -9.76
N GLU A 152 -22.86 -1.07 -10.32
CA GLU A 152 -21.68 -1.56 -11.07
C GLU A 152 -20.74 -2.38 -10.19
N GLY A 153 -20.50 -1.96 -8.95
CA GLY A 153 -19.76 -2.72 -7.95
C GLY A 153 -20.43 -4.05 -7.58
N GLY A 154 -21.76 -4.11 -7.63
CA GLY A 154 -22.56 -5.33 -7.51
C GLY A 154 -22.54 -6.25 -8.75
N GLY A 155 -21.79 -5.88 -9.80
CA GLY A 155 -21.64 -6.66 -11.04
C GLY A 155 -22.58 -6.27 -12.17
N GLU A 156 -23.45 -5.27 -11.99
CA GLU A 156 -24.34 -4.80 -13.04
C GLU A 156 -23.55 -4.03 -14.12
N LYS A 157 -23.68 -4.42 -15.39
CA LYS A 157 -22.96 -3.73 -16.48
C LYS A 157 -23.56 -2.34 -16.71
N LEU A 158 -22.72 -1.31 -16.89
CA LEU A 158 -23.16 0.07 -17.16
C LEU A 158 -24.13 0.22 -18.36
N ALA A 159 -24.08 -0.70 -19.33
CA ALA A 159 -25.02 -0.70 -20.45
C ALA A 159 -26.45 -1.08 -20.02
N HIS A 160 -26.59 -1.96 -19.01
CA HIS A 160 -27.88 -2.33 -18.44
C HIS A 160 -28.46 -1.18 -17.59
N ILE A 161 -27.61 -0.53 -16.79
CA ILE A 161 -27.98 0.67 -16.03
C ILE A 161 -28.44 1.80 -16.97
N ALA A 162 -27.71 2.02 -18.07
CA ALA A 162 -28.09 2.99 -19.09
C ALA A 162 -29.46 2.68 -19.72
N ALA A 163 -29.75 1.40 -19.98
CA ALA A 163 -31.04 0.97 -20.49
C ALA A 163 -32.18 1.19 -19.47
N SER A 164 -31.97 0.88 -18.18
CA SER A 164 -32.98 1.08 -17.14
C SER A 164 -33.28 2.55 -16.89
N GLU A 165 -32.26 3.42 -16.93
CA GLU A 165 -32.38 4.86 -16.72
C GLU A 165 -32.79 5.62 -18.00
N ARG A 166 -32.89 4.94 -19.14
CA ARG A 166 -33.17 5.52 -20.47
C ARG A 166 -32.15 6.61 -20.86
N LEU A 167 -30.88 6.40 -20.52
CA LEU A 167 -29.77 7.28 -20.84
C LEU A 167 -28.83 6.63 -21.87
N PRO A 168 -28.15 7.40 -22.73
CA PRO A 168 -27.11 6.85 -23.58
C PRO A 168 -25.97 6.26 -22.75
N ALA A 169 -25.51 5.04 -23.09
CA ALA A 169 -24.45 4.36 -22.36
C ALA A 169 -23.13 5.16 -22.27
N THR A 170 -22.87 6.03 -23.25
CA THR A 170 -21.73 6.96 -23.26
C THR A 170 -21.83 8.01 -22.15
N GLN A 171 -23.02 8.56 -21.88
CA GLN A 171 -23.22 9.54 -20.82
C GLN A 171 -23.02 8.93 -19.44
N VAL A 172 -23.55 7.72 -19.20
CA VAL A 172 -23.36 6.99 -17.93
C VAL A 172 -21.87 6.77 -17.66
N ARG A 173 -21.12 6.26 -18.65
CA ARG A 173 -19.66 6.07 -18.52
C ARG A 173 -18.92 7.37 -18.23
N GLN A 174 -19.28 8.46 -18.89
CA GLN A 174 -18.65 9.76 -18.67
C GLN A 174 -18.94 10.31 -17.27
N ARG A 175 -20.20 10.25 -16.82
CA ARG A 175 -20.61 10.69 -15.47
C ARG A 175 -19.89 9.87 -14.39
N VAL A 176 -19.91 8.55 -14.48
CA VAL A 176 -19.19 7.65 -13.55
C VAL A 176 -17.68 7.93 -13.56
N SER A 177 -17.08 8.11 -14.74
CA SER A 177 -15.65 8.42 -14.83
C SER A 177 -15.31 9.78 -14.21
N ARG A 178 -16.16 10.79 -14.34
CA ARG A 178 -15.96 12.10 -13.71
C ARG A 178 -16.09 11.98 -12.19
N MET A 179 -17.12 11.29 -11.70
CA MET A 179 -17.32 11.06 -10.26
C MET A 179 -16.13 10.32 -9.62
N ARG A 180 -15.65 9.23 -10.24
CA ARG A 180 -14.45 8.50 -9.77
C ARG A 180 -13.19 9.36 -9.69
N ARG A 181 -13.05 10.34 -10.59
CA ARG A 181 -11.92 11.28 -10.56
C ARG A 181 -12.08 12.29 -9.43
N LEU A 182 -13.28 12.87 -9.28
CA LEU A 182 -13.58 13.82 -8.20
C LEU A 182 -13.37 13.21 -6.82
N MET A 183 -13.87 11.99 -6.60
CA MET A 183 -13.70 11.26 -5.33
C MET A 183 -12.22 10.97 -5.04
N ARG A 184 -11.45 10.51 -6.04
CA ARG A 184 -10.00 10.29 -5.88
C ARG A 184 -9.27 11.58 -5.50
N THR A 185 -9.59 12.70 -6.15
CA THR A 185 -8.93 13.99 -5.84
C THR A 185 -9.23 14.44 -4.41
N ARG A 186 -10.48 14.34 -3.95
CA ARG A 186 -10.86 14.72 -2.58
C ARG A 186 -10.23 13.78 -1.54
N TRP A 187 -10.26 12.48 -1.80
CA TRP A 187 -9.64 11.51 -0.90
C TRP A 187 -8.13 11.70 -0.75
N MET A 188 -7.43 11.98 -1.86
CA MET A 188 -5.99 12.29 -1.80
C MET A 188 -5.71 13.59 -1.03
N ALA A 189 -6.60 14.58 -1.10
CA ALA A 189 -6.48 15.82 -0.31
C ALA A 189 -6.66 15.55 1.20
N GLU A 190 -7.64 14.72 1.58
CA GLU A 190 -7.84 14.30 2.97
C GLU A 190 -6.64 13.50 3.49
N LEU A 191 -6.12 12.54 2.70
CA LEU A 191 -4.90 11.79 3.05
C LEU A 191 -3.68 12.70 3.21
N ALA A 192 -3.51 13.68 2.32
CA ALA A 192 -2.42 14.65 2.41
C ALA A 192 -2.53 15.50 3.68
N ALA A 193 -3.74 15.89 4.08
CA ALA A 193 -3.98 16.61 5.32
C ALA A 193 -3.64 15.75 6.56
N VAL A 194 -4.09 14.49 6.60
CA VAL A 194 -3.77 13.56 7.70
C VAL A 194 -2.27 13.30 7.78
N ALA A 195 -1.61 13.07 6.64
CA ALA A 195 -0.16 12.90 6.60
C ALA A 195 0.58 14.17 7.08
N GLY A 196 0.12 15.36 6.69
CA GLY A 196 0.65 16.63 7.15
C GLY A 196 0.55 16.79 8.67
N VAL A 197 -0.59 16.44 9.26
CA VAL A 197 -0.78 16.44 10.73
C VAL A 197 0.15 15.42 11.39
N GLY A 198 0.25 14.20 10.84
CA GLY A 198 1.17 13.18 11.35
C GLY A 198 2.63 13.64 11.35
N ILE A 199 3.08 14.29 10.28
CA ILE A 199 4.42 14.89 10.19
C ILE A 199 4.58 16.01 11.21
N ALA A 200 3.59 16.90 11.36
CA ALA A 200 3.64 17.98 12.34
C ALA A 200 3.73 17.47 13.79
N VAL A 201 2.98 16.42 14.13
CA VAL A 201 3.06 15.75 15.43
C VAL A 201 4.42 15.09 15.64
N LEU A 202 4.97 14.43 14.61
CA LEU A 202 6.30 13.84 14.68
C LEU A 202 7.37 14.91 14.92
N VAL A 203 7.33 16.03 14.17
CA VAL A 203 8.26 17.15 14.34
C VAL A 203 8.11 17.75 15.74
N ALA A 204 6.89 17.99 16.21
CA ALA A 204 6.64 18.48 17.56
C ALA A 204 7.21 17.52 18.61
N TRP A 205 7.00 16.21 18.45
CA TRP A 205 7.55 15.19 19.35
C TRP A 205 9.07 15.18 19.35
N VAL A 206 9.73 15.28 18.19
CA VAL A 206 11.19 15.39 18.10
C VAL A 206 11.70 16.67 18.79
N LEU A 207 11.01 17.79 18.65
CA LEU A 207 11.39 19.06 19.28
C LEU A 207 11.10 19.11 20.79
N LEU A 208 10.05 18.42 21.24
CA LEU A 208 9.63 18.35 22.65
C LEU A 208 10.35 17.23 23.43
N ARG A 209 10.95 16.27 22.74
CA ARG A 209 11.76 15.25 23.37
C ARG A 209 13.04 15.93 23.82
N ASP A 210 13.09 16.24 25.12
CA ASP A 210 14.32 16.72 25.75
C ASP A 210 15.46 15.80 25.29
N PRO A 211 16.53 16.33 24.68
CA PRO A 211 17.73 15.55 24.49
C PRO A 211 18.09 15.09 25.89
N GLY A 212 17.84 13.80 26.17
CA GLY A 212 18.07 13.21 27.48
C GLY A 212 19.45 13.67 27.94
N PRO A 213 19.60 14.07 29.22
CA PRO A 213 20.72 14.86 29.71
C PRO A 213 21.97 14.32 29.05
N THR A 214 22.50 15.08 28.09
CA THR A 214 23.75 14.77 27.42
C THR A 214 24.67 14.51 28.58
N ALA A 215 25.10 13.26 28.75
CA ALA A 215 25.96 12.89 29.86
C ALA A 215 27.10 13.89 29.78
N THR A 216 27.06 14.90 30.65
CA THR A 216 28.14 15.86 30.79
C THR A 216 29.33 14.95 31.02
N PRO A 217 30.34 14.95 30.13
CA PRO A 217 31.55 14.20 30.40
C PRO A 217 31.93 14.68 31.79
N MET A 218 31.86 13.77 32.77
CA MET A 218 32.18 14.12 34.15
C MET A 218 33.52 14.84 34.07
N PRO A 219 33.66 16.03 34.72
CA PRO A 219 34.96 16.66 34.78
C PRO A 219 35.91 15.58 35.27
N GLU A 220 36.96 15.34 34.48
CA GLU A 220 38.01 14.39 34.79
C GLU A 220 38.56 14.77 36.16
N VAL A 221 38.01 14.16 37.20
CA VAL A 221 38.51 14.25 38.56
C VAL A 221 39.83 13.51 38.46
N VAL A 222 40.93 14.26 38.40
CA VAL A 222 42.27 13.73 38.62
C VAL A 222 42.17 12.95 39.93
N PRO A 223 42.28 11.60 39.90
CA PRO A 223 42.14 10.83 41.11
C PRO A 223 43.30 11.21 42.02
N VAL A 224 42.97 11.77 43.18
CA VAL A 224 43.79 11.58 44.37
C VAL A 224 44.03 10.07 44.49
N PRO A 225 45.27 9.59 44.68
CA PRO A 225 45.56 8.17 44.83
C PRO A 225 44.99 7.68 46.16
N GLU A 226 43.68 7.50 46.21
CA GLU A 226 43.03 6.64 47.17
C GLU A 226 43.38 5.22 46.73
N ILE A 227 44.10 4.53 47.60
CA ILE A 227 44.54 3.16 47.44
C ILE A 227 43.28 2.29 47.41
N VAL A 228 42.66 2.19 46.24
CA VAL A 228 41.63 1.18 45.97
C VAL A 228 42.37 -0.16 46.08
N PRO A 229 41.97 -1.05 47.01
CA PRO A 229 42.54 -2.38 47.05
C PRO A 229 42.42 -3.00 45.66
N ALA A 230 43.52 -3.52 45.15
CA ALA A 230 43.58 -4.10 43.81
C ALA A 230 42.34 -4.98 43.57
N PRO A 231 41.67 -4.86 42.41
CA PRO A 231 40.56 -5.74 42.06
C PRO A 231 41.02 -7.17 42.29
N MET A 232 40.30 -7.89 43.13
CA MET A 232 40.58 -9.30 43.37
C MET A 232 40.57 -10.01 42.00
N PRO A 233 41.47 -11.00 41.79
CA PRO A 233 41.61 -11.67 40.51
C PRO A 233 40.24 -12.12 40.00
N ASP A 234 39.92 -11.70 38.77
CA ASP A 234 38.69 -12.03 38.05
C ASP A 234 38.47 -13.55 38.12
N ASP A 235 37.36 -13.98 38.73
CA ASP A 235 37.01 -15.40 38.72
C ASP A 235 36.72 -15.78 37.26
N PRO A 236 37.52 -16.64 36.61
CA PRO A 236 37.34 -16.98 35.20
C PRO A 236 35.97 -17.64 34.94
N ARG A 237 35.28 -18.11 35.97
CA ARG A 237 33.90 -18.62 35.87
C ARG A 237 32.90 -17.49 35.64
N LEU A 238 33.09 -16.34 36.28
CA LEU A 238 32.21 -15.19 36.17
C LEU A 238 32.29 -14.57 34.77
N ASP A 239 33.50 -14.42 34.23
CA ASP A 239 33.73 -13.95 32.85
C ASP A 239 33.04 -14.87 31.83
N ARG A 240 33.17 -16.18 32.02
CA ARG A 240 32.50 -17.17 31.18
C ARG A 240 30.98 -17.07 31.29
N ALA A 241 30.43 -16.83 32.48
CA ALA A 241 29.00 -16.64 32.67
C ALA A 241 28.46 -15.36 32.00
N LEU A 242 29.24 -14.28 32.02
CA LEU A 242 28.92 -13.04 31.31
C LEU A 242 28.91 -13.24 29.79
N GLN A 243 29.91 -13.96 29.26
CA GLN A 243 29.98 -14.27 27.83
C GLN A 243 28.81 -15.16 27.38
N LEU A 244 28.48 -16.20 28.14
CA LEU A 244 27.33 -17.07 27.85
C LEU A 244 25.99 -16.29 27.86
N ARG A 245 25.80 -15.35 28.79
CA ARG A 245 24.61 -14.47 28.80
C ARG A 245 24.54 -13.61 27.54
N ALA A 246 25.63 -12.94 27.17
CA ALA A 246 25.67 -12.09 25.98
C ALA A 246 25.41 -12.88 24.69
N ASP A 247 25.96 -14.09 24.58
CA ASP A 247 25.74 -14.98 23.43
C ASP A 247 24.29 -15.47 23.38
N SER A 248 23.74 -15.91 24.52
CA SER A 248 22.37 -16.44 24.60
C SER A 248 21.32 -15.38 24.31
N LEU A 249 21.53 -14.14 24.78
CA LEU A 249 20.64 -13.02 24.46
C LEU A 249 20.58 -12.74 22.95
N ARG A 250 21.70 -12.86 22.23
CA ARG A 250 21.73 -12.76 20.77
C ARG A 250 20.97 -13.89 20.08
N GLU A 251 20.95 -15.10 20.65
CA GLU A 251 20.15 -16.22 20.14
C GLU A 251 18.65 -16.03 20.43
N CYS A 252 18.31 -15.42 21.57
CA CYS A 252 16.93 -14.98 21.85
C CYS A 252 16.45 -13.94 20.83
N ASP A 253 17.27 -12.95 20.49
CA ASP A 253 16.92 -11.93 19.46
C ASP A 253 16.69 -12.56 18.07
N ARG A 254 17.32 -13.69 17.79
CA ARG A 254 17.15 -14.47 16.55
C ARG A 254 15.99 -15.48 16.62
N GLN A 255 15.19 -15.45 17.68
CA GLN A 255 14.10 -16.40 17.93
C GLN A 255 14.54 -17.87 18.00
N ALA A 256 15.81 -18.14 18.30
CA ALA A 256 16.33 -19.50 18.51
C ALA A 256 16.05 -19.96 19.96
N TRP A 257 14.77 -20.06 20.33
CA TRP A 257 14.30 -20.14 21.71
C TRP A 257 14.94 -21.26 22.52
N GLN A 258 15.04 -22.47 21.97
CA GLN A 258 15.65 -23.61 22.64
C GLN A 258 17.14 -23.38 22.96
N ARG A 259 17.90 -22.80 22.01
CA ARG A 259 19.33 -22.50 22.20
C ARG A 259 19.54 -21.36 23.20
N CYS A 260 18.68 -20.34 23.16
CA CYS A 260 18.73 -19.24 24.10
C CYS A 260 18.54 -19.74 25.55
N LEU A 261 17.49 -20.51 25.82
CA LEU A 261 17.22 -21.01 27.17
C LEU A 261 18.34 -21.92 27.68
N ALA A 262 18.84 -22.83 26.84
CA ALA A 262 19.95 -23.71 27.20
C ALA A 262 21.23 -22.93 27.57
N GLY A 263 21.54 -21.85 26.83
CA GLY A 263 22.70 -21.01 27.12
C GLY A 263 22.52 -20.13 28.37
N LEU A 264 21.32 -19.62 28.63
CA LEU A 264 20.99 -18.90 29.86
C LEU A 264 21.04 -19.83 31.10
N ASP A 265 20.58 -21.07 30.98
CA ASP A 265 20.68 -22.07 32.05
C ASP A 265 22.13 -22.43 32.38
N GLU A 266 22.98 -22.57 31.37
CA GLU A 266 24.40 -22.84 31.59
C GLU A 266 25.10 -21.63 32.22
N ALA A 267 24.74 -20.41 31.83
CA ALA A 267 25.24 -19.20 32.49
C ALA A 267 24.80 -19.12 33.96
N ALA A 268 23.54 -19.44 34.26
CA ALA A 268 23.00 -19.46 35.62
C ALA A 268 23.69 -20.50 36.52
N ARG A 269 24.17 -21.62 35.97
CA ARG A 269 24.97 -22.60 36.73
C ARG A 269 26.33 -22.06 37.17
N LEU A 270 26.91 -21.15 36.38
CA LEU A 270 28.20 -20.53 36.68
C LEU A 270 28.06 -19.27 37.55
N ASP A 271 26.99 -18.50 37.35
CA ASP A 271 26.65 -17.29 38.12
C ASP A 271 25.13 -17.22 38.37
N PRO A 272 24.64 -17.81 39.47
CA PRO A 272 23.21 -17.77 39.81
C PRO A 272 22.69 -16.35 40.09
N ALA A 273 23.52 -15.45 40.61
CA ALA A 273 23.11 -14.07 40.90
C ALA A 273 22.88 -13.30 39.60
N GLY A 274 23.66 -13.59 38.56
CA GLY A 274 23.48 -13.02 37.22
C GLY A 274 22.19 -13.43 36.50
N ASP A 275 21.52 -14.50 36.92
CA ASP A 275 20.22 -14.91 36.38
C ASP A 275 19.07 -14.02 36.89
N GLU A 276 19.24 -13.35 38.03
CA GLU A 276 18.26 -12.39 38.57
C GLU A 276 18.21 -11.06 37.78
N ASP A 277 19.11 -10.87 36.81
CA ASP A 277 19.10 -9.69 35.95
C ASP A 277 17.77 -9.58 35.19
N SER A 278 17.15 -8.40 35.26
CA SER A 278 15.88 -8.11 34.60
C SER A 278 15.88 -8.40 33.09
N GLN A 279 17.00 -8.24 32.41
CA GLN A 279 17.16 -8.55 30.99
C GLN A 279 17.13 -10.06 30.75
N VAL A 280 17.78 -10.85 31.61
CA VAL A 280 17.78 -12.32 31.53
C VAL A 280 16.38 -12.87 31.82
N GLN A 281 15.71 -12.38 32.85
CA GLN A 281 14.33 -12.77 33.18
C GLN A 281 13.34 -12.40 32.05
N GLY A 282 13.50 -11.21 31.45
CA GLY A 282 12.73 -10.79 30.28
C GLY A 282 12.93 -11.72 29.07
N ALA A 283 14.18 -12.09 28.79
CA ALA A 283 14.52 -13.01 27.71
C ALA A 283 13.98 -14.43 27.93
N ARG A 284 14.07 -14.96 29.17
CA ARG A 284 13.46 -16.26 29.53
C ARG A 284 11.95 -16.26 29.32
N ALA A 285 11.27 -15.21 29.79
CA ALA A 285 9.83 -15.09 29.61
C ALA A 285 9.44 -14.99 28.13
N ALA A 286 10.22 -14.29 27.30
CA ALA A 286 10.00 -14.21 25.86
C ALA A 286 10.23 -15.56 25.16
N ALA A 287 11.33 -16.25 25.47
CA ALA A 287 11.63 -17.54 24.87
C ALA A 287 10.60 -18.61 25.21
N ASN A 288 10.09 -18.64 26.45
CA ASN A 288 9.02 -19.57 26.84
C ASN A 288 7.74 -19.33 26.03
N ARG A 289 7.30 -18.07 25.86
CA ARG A 289 6.15 -17.75 24.99
C ARG A 289 6.39 -18.16 23.54
N GLY A 290 7.62 -17.96 23.04
CA GLY A 290 7.99 -18.37 21.68
C GLY A 290 7.90 -19.87 21.46
N LEU A 291 8.29 -20.68 22.45
CA LEU A 291 8.15 -22.14 22.40
C LEU A 291 6.70 -22.59 22.43
N ASP A 292 5.83 -21.92 23.19
CA ASP A 292 4.39 -22.24 23.22
C ASP A 292 3.74 -22.06 21.85
N VAL A 293 4.11 -20.98 21.12
CA VAL A 293 3.64 -20.73 19.75
C VAL A 293 4.16 -21.80 18.79
N GLU A 294 5.47 -22.12 18.84
CA GLU A 294 6.06 -23.14 17.98
C GLU A 294 5.41 -24.53 18.18
N GLN A 295 5.02 -24.87 19.41
CA GLN A 295 4.28 -26.10 19.69
C GLN A 295 2.85 -26.08 19.16
N GLN A 296 2.16 -24.93 19.20
CA GLN A 296 0.82 -24.79 18.62
C GLN A 296 0.85 -24.97 17.10
N ASP A 297 1.84 -24.38 16.42
CA ASP A 297 2.02 -24.52 14.97
C ASP A 297 2.28 -25.98 14.57
N GLN A 298 3.12 -26.68 15.34
CA GLN A 298 3.36 -28.12 15.12
C GLN A 298 2.11 -28.97 15.34
N GLN A 299 1.23 -28.59 16.28
CA GLN A 299 -0.05 -29.30 16.49
C GLN A 299 -1.07 -29.01 15.38
N GLN A 300 -1.04 -27.81 14.78
CA GLN A 300 -1.92 -27.49 13.65
C GLN A 300 -1.45 -28.12 12.33
N GLN A 301 -0.15 -28.42 12.20
CA GLN A 301 0.40 -29.16 11.06
C GLN A 301 0.15 -30.67 11.11
N VAL A 302 -0.65 -31.18 12.07
CA VAL A 302 -1.15 -32.55 11.95
C VAL A 302 -1.91 -32.63 10.63
N PRO A 303 -1.39 -33.36 9.62
CA PRO A 303 -1.98 -33.38 8.31
C PRO A 303 -3.42 -33.82 8.47
N GLU A 304 -4.34 -32.98 7.95
CA GLU A 304 -5.74 -33.33 7.82
C GLU A 304 -5.79 -34.78 7.32
N PRO A 305 -6.40 -35.71 8.09
CA PRO A 305 -6.28 -37.12 7.82
C PRO A 305 -6.67 -37.33 6.37
N GLU A 306 -5.72 -37.86 5.57
CA GLU A 306 -5.92 -38.07 4.14
C GLU A 306 -7.32 -38.66 3.96
N PRO A 307 -8.20 -38.02 3.15
CA PRO A 307 -9.55 -38.49 2.99
C PRO A 307 -9.47 -39.93 2.53
N SER A 308 -9.85 -40.83 3.43
CA SER A 308 -9.77 -42.27 3.24
C SER A 308 -10.29 -42.60 1.86
N SER A 309 -9.34 -43.01 1.01
CA SER A 309 -9.49 -43.79 -0.21
C SER A 309 -10.96 -43.97 -0.63
N LEU A 310 -11.49 -43.00 -1.37
CA LEU A 310 -12.67 -43.24 -2.18
C LEU A 310 -12.29 -44.32 -3.20
N ALA A 311 -12.94 -45.47 -3.04
CA ALA A 311 -12.87 -46.60 -3.94
C ALA A 311 -12.93 -46.17 -5.42
N PRO A 312 -12.28 -46.91 -6.35
CA PRO A 312 -12.23 -46.53 -7.76
C PRO A 312 -13.64 -46.48 -8.34
N LYS A 313 -14.15 -45.27 -8.64
CA LYS A 313 -15.33 -45.11 -9.48
C LYS A 313 -14.95 -45.59 -10.88
N GLN A 314 -15.62 -46.66 -11.31
CA GLN A 314 -15.57 -47.18 -12.66
C GLN A 314 -15.81 -46.05 -13.68
N PRO A 315 -15.14 -46.10 -14.85
CA PRO A 315 -15.37 -45.11 -15.91
C PRO A 315 -16.83 -45.16 -16.35
N PRO A 316 -17.49 -44.00 -16.52
CA PRO A 316 -18.85 -43.96 -17.05
C PRO A 316 -18.86 -44.51 -18.47
N ASN A 317 -19.66 -45.56 -18.68
CA ASN A 317 -19.98 -46.12 -19.98
C ASN A 317 -20.64 -45.04 -20.87
N TRP A 318 -19.97 -44.65 -21.95
CA TRP A 318 -20.39 -43.61 -22.89
C TRP A 318 -21.26 -44.12 -24.07
N ASP A 319 -21.80 -45.34 -24.04
CA ASP A 319 -22.59 -45.90 -25.15
C ASP A 319 -24.03 -45.37 -25.29
N LYS A 320 -24.33 -44.17 -24.80
CA LYS A 320 -25.63 -43.53 -25.04
C LYS A 320 -25.52 -42.45 -26.12
N LYS A 321 -25.76 -42.88 -27.36
CA LYS A 321 -26.10 -42.03 -28.52
C LYS A 321 -27.08 -40.94 -28.11
N MET A 322 -26.58 -39.73 -27.86
CA MET A 322 -27.42 -38.53 -27.86
C MET A 322 -27.55 -38.06 -29.30
N ASN A 323 -28.76 -38.15 -29.84
CA ASN A 323 -29.18 -37.47 -31.05
C ASN A 323 -29.06 -35.96 -30.83
N LEU A 324 -28.00 -35.33 -31.35
CA LEU A 324 -27.96 -33.88 -31.50
C LEU A 324 -28.83 -33.47 -32.70
N PRO A 325 -29.68 -32.43 -32.56
CA PRO A 325 -30.38 -31.84 -33.71
C PRO A 325 -29.38 -31.16 -34.67
N PRO A 326 -29.66 -31.14 -35.97
CA PRO A 326 -28.76 -30.55 -36.96
C PRO A 326 -28.62 -29.03 -36.76
N PRO A 327 -27.44 -28.45 -37.06
CA PRO A 327 -27.21 -27.02 -36.94
C PRO A 327 -28.07 -26.23 -37.95
N PRO A 328 -28.54 -25.02 -37.59
CA PRO A 328 -29.31 -24.18 -38.50
C PRO A 328 -28.43 -23.69 -39.65
N THR A 329 -28.76 -24.13 -40.86
CA THR A 329 -28.26 -23.58 -42.14
C THR A 329 -28.55 -22.09 -42.22
N SER A 330 -27.49 -21.28 -42.07
CA SER A 330 -27.52 -19.84 -42.28
C SER A 330 -27.32 -19.55 -43.77
N LYS A 331 -28.34 -19.00 -44.43
CA LYS A 331 -28.24 -18.45 -45.79
C LYS A 331 -27.35 -17.20 -45.77
N PRO A 332 -26.44 -16.99 -46.75
CA PRO A 332 -25.71 -15.74 -46.88
C PRO A 332 -26.66 -14.64 -47.34
N GLN A 333 -26.91 -13.63 -46.50
CA GLN A 333 -27.52 -12.38 -46.93
C GLN A 333 -26.48 -11.56 -47.68
N GLN A 334 -26.72 -11.31 -48.96
CA GLN A 334 -26.00 -10.36 -49.78
C GLN A 334 -26.18 -8.95 -49.22
N LEU A 335 -25.11 -8.35 -48.71
CA LEU A 335 -25.03 -6.92 -48.44
C LEU A 335 -24.77 -6.15 -49.74
N LYS A 336 -25.62 -5.15 -49.99
CA LYS A 336 -25.49 -4.14 -51.05
C LYS A 336 -24.18 -3.34 -50.90
N PRO A 337 -23.49 -2.98 -51.99
CA PRO A 337 -22.39 -2.03 -51.96
C PRO A 337 -22.91 -0.59 -51.90
N GLY A 338 -22.48 0.16 -50.88
CA GLY A 338 -22.57 1.62 -50.78
C GLY A 338 -21.25 2.29 -51.19
N PRO A 339 -21.27 3.59 -51.50
CA PRO A 339 -20.30 4.21 -52.41
C PRO A 339 -18.92 4.45 -51.79
N SER A 340 -17.92 4.26 -52.63
CA SER A 340 -16.49 4.42 -52.40
C SER A 340 -16.12 5.85 -51.99
N GLU A 341 -15.60 6.03 -50.78
CA GLU A 341 -14.75 7.18 -50.46
C GLU A 341 -13.30 6.86 -50.84
N VAL A 342 -12.78 7.68 -51.76
CA VAL A 342 -11.43 7.64 -52.29
C VAL A 342 -10.48 8.17 -51.21
N PHE A 343 -9.78 7.29 -50.51
CA PHE A 343 -8.63 7.68 -49.70
C PHE A 343 -7.39 7.80 -50.59
N ASN A 344 -7.07 9.04 -50.94
CA ASN A 344 -5.90 9.42 -51.72
C ASN A 344 -4.68 9.51 -50.79
N ASN A 345 -3.87 8.45 -50.76
CA ASN A 345 -2.56 8.47 -50.09
C ASN A 345 -1.49 8.92 -51.09
N ASN A 346 -1.24 10.23 -51.13
CA ASN A 346 0.03 10.75 -51.64
C ASN A 346 0.30 12.12 -51.02
N SER A 347 1.21 12.18 -50.04
CA SER A 347 1.93 13.39 -49.66
C SER A 347 3.17 13.00 -48.86
N SER A 348 4.24 12.69 -49.59
CA SER A 348 5.60 12.89 -49.14
C SER A 348 5.97 14.35 -49.42
N LEU A 349 6.33 15.12 -48.40
CA LEU A 349 7.12 16.34 -48.55
C LEU A 349 8.18 16.44 -47.43
N PRO A 350 9.34 17.04 -47.72
CA PRO A 350 10.52 17.02 -46.88
C PRO A 350 10.46 18.09 -45.78
N MET A 351 11.04 17.78 -44.62
CA MET A 351 11.22 18.72 -43.52
C MET A 351 12.62 19.32 -43.59
N ASP A 352 12.70 20.61 -43.90
CA ASP A 352 13.85 21.46 -43.63
C ASP A 352 13.85 21.94 -42.15
N PRO A 353 15.02 22.25 -41.57
CA PRO A 353 15.15 22.56 -40.15
C PRO A 353 14.73 24.01 -39.83
N MET A 354 13.76 24.18 -38.91
CA MET A 354 13.43 25.51 -38.37
C MET A 354 14.38 25.93 -37.23
N PRO A 355 14.75 27.22 -37.16
CA PRO A 355 15.60 27.77 -36.12
C PRO A 355 14.83 28.09 -34.82
N ASN A 356 15.57 28.00 -33.73
CA ASN A 356 15.17 28.18 -32.34
C ASN A 356 14.97 29.67 -32.02
N GLN A 357 13.71 30.15 -31.93
CA GLN A 357 13.37 31.41 -31.26
C GLN A 357 12.00 31.32 -30.58
N TYR A 358 11.98 30.95 -29.30
CA TYR A 358 10.87 31.27 -28.41
C TYR A 358 11.22 32.55 -27.63
N LYS A 359 10.61 33.67 -28.04
CA LYS A 359 10.52 34.90 -27.27
C LYS A 359 9.17 34.85 -26.52
N SER A 360 9.22 34.78 -25.20
CA SER A 360 8.02 34.78 -24.34
C SER A 360 7.19 36.05 -24.58
N PRO A 361 5.87 35.95 -24.78
CA PRO A 361 5.00 37.11 -24.79
C PRO A 361 4.77 37.65 -23.38
N GLU A 362 4.86 38.97 -23.28
CA GLU A 362 4.62 39.80 -22.10
C GLU A 362 3.12 39.77 -21.72
N PRO A 363 2.76 39.74 -20.42
CA PRO A 363 1.37 39.71 -19.98
C PRO A 363 0.67 41.06 -20.23
N PRO A 364 -0.61 41.06 -20.65
CA PRO A 364 -1.35 42.30 -20.88
C PRO A 364 -1.66 43.06 -19.58
N PRO A 365 -1.77 44.39 -19.62
CA PRO A 365 -2.01 45.22 -18.44
C PRO A 365 -3.41 45.03 -17.87
N ALA A 366 -3.48 45.03 -16.53
CA ALA A 366 -4.70 44.89 -15.74
C ALA A 366 -5.69 46.04 -16.03
N GLN A 367 -6.94 45.68 -16.32
CA GLN A 367 -8.06 46.62 -16.41
C GLN A 367 -8.59 46.96 -15.00
N PRO A 368 -9.03 48.22 -14.76
CA PRO A 368 -9.61 48.62 -13.47
C PRO A 368 -11.03 48.06 -13.27
N PRO A 369 -11.47 47.94 -12.00
CA PRO A 369 -12.76 47.34 -11.65
C PRO A 369 -13.94 48.22 -12.08
N VAL A 370 -14.86 47.64 -12.85
CA VAL A 370 -16.16 48.24 -13.19
C VAL A 370 -17.05 48.22 -11.95
N GLN A 371 -17.42 49.40 -11.49
CA GLN A 371 -18.48 49.60 -10.50
C GLN A 371 -19.84 49.34 -11.18
N ASN A 372 -20.60 48.37 -10.68
CA ASN A 372 -22.00 48.21 -11.04
C ASN A 372 -22.87 48.87 -9.97
N GLU A 373 -23.52 49.97 -10.36
CA GLU A 373 -24.69 50.54 -9.68
C GLU A 373 -25.90 49.59 -9.79
N PRO A 374 -26.75 49.51 -8.76
CA PRO A 374 -27.98 48.72 -8.81
C PRO A 374 -29.11 49.51 -9.49
N GLN A 375 -29.48 49.08 -10.69
CA GLN A 375 -30.71 49.52 -11.36
C GLN A 375 -31.93 48.81 -10.77
N ASN A 376 -32.83 49.62 -10.20
CA ASN A 376 -34.23 49.28 -9.91
C ASN A 376 -35.00 49.04 -11.22
N ASP A 377 -35.83 47.99 -11.27
CA ASP A 377 -37.10 47.98 -11.99
C ASP A 377 -37.98 46.77 -11.56
N PRO A 378 -39.29 46.70 -11.91
CA PRO A 378 -40.35 46.35 -10.98
C PRO A 378 -40.85 44.91 -11.18
N GLY A 379 -41.49 44.37 -10.15
CA GLY A 379 -41.89 42.97 -10.10
C GLY A 379 -43.01 42.55 -11.05
N PRO A 380 -43.32 41.25 -11.06
CA PRO A 380 -44.66 40.77 -11.25
C PRO A 380 -45.18 40.03 -10.01
N GLN A 381 -46.44 40.32 -9.71
CA GLN A 381 -47.29 39.64 -8.75
C GLN A 381 -47.34 38.13 -9.04
N GLN A 382 -47.19 37.29 -8.00
CA GLN A 382 -47.72 35.92 -8.03
C GLN A 382 -47.95 35.35 -6.62
N ALA A 383 -49.24 35.11 -6.36
CA ALA A 383 -49.91 34.10 -5.53
C ALA A 383 -49.30 33.65 -4.17
N LYS A 384 -50.05 33.95 -3.10
CA LYS A 384 -50.03 33.31 -1.78
C LYS A 384 -50.24 31.78 -1.88
N PRO A 385 -49.42 30.95 -1.22
CA PRO A 385 -49.80 29.60 -0.84
C PRO A 385 -50.68 29.61 0.43
N LYS A 386 -51.77 28.85 0.36
CA LYS A 386 -52.78 28.61 1.39
C LYS A 386 -52.24 27.60 2.41
N ALA A 387 -52.34 27.93 3.70
CA ALA A 387 -51.92 27.06 4.81
C ALA A 387 -52.78 25.78 4.90
N PRO A 388 -52.22 24.64 5.34
CA PRO A 388 -53.00 23.44 5.66
C PRO A 388 -53.71 23.58 7.02
N PRO A 389 -54.89 22.95 7.20
CA PRO A 389 -55.63 22.95 8.47
C PRO A 389 -55.02 22.01 9.52
N PRO A 390 -55.29 22.24 10.82
CA PRO A 390 -54.80 21.41 11.91
C PRO A 390 -55.56 20.07 12.00
N PRO A 391 -54.94 18.99 12.53
CA PRO A 391 -55.66 17.74 12.79
C PRO A 391 -56.54 17.85 14.03
N GLU A 392 -57.78 17.44 13.82
CA GLU A 392 -58.88 17.30 14.76
C GLU A 392 -58.56 16.23 15.81
N SER A 393 -58.80 16.57 17.06
CA SER A 393 -58.73 15.68 18.21
C SER A 393 -60.11 15.10 18.42
N ASP A 394 -60.27 13.78 18.37
CA ASP A 394 -61.46 13.15 18.94
C ASP A 394 -61.21 11.83 19.65
N GLN A 395 -62.04 11.66 20.67
CA GLN A 395 -61.94 10.79 21.82
C GLN A 395 -62.23 9.31 21.56
N GLN A 396 -61.61 8.49 22.41
CA GLN A 396 -62.16 7.30 23.11
C GLN A 396 -62.77 6.17 22.26
N GLN A 397 -62.18 4.97 22.36
CA GLN A 397 -62.93 3.81 22.84
C GLN A 397 -62.01 2.71 23.40
N SER A 398 -62.46 2.23 24.55
CA SER A 398 -61.98 1.14 25.40
C SER A 398 -62.12 -0.26 24.78
N THR A 399 -61.18 -1.16 25.05
CA THR A 399 -61.34 -2.58 25.47
C THR A 399 -59.96 -3.05 25.98
N SER A 400 -59.72 -3.42 27.24
CA SER A 400 -60.16 -4.55 28.07
C SER A 400 -59.72 -5.94 27.57
N SER A 401 -58.58 -6.43 28.07
CA SER A 401 -58.31 -7.85 28.41
C SER A 401 -56.86 -7.95 28.94
N SER A 402 -56.62 -8.11 30.24
CA SER A 402 -56.71 -9.36 31.02
C SER A 402 -55.61 -10.37 30.68
N TRP A 403 -54.58 -10.43 31.52
CA TRP A 403 -53.74 -11.58 31.92
C TRP A 403 -52.69 -11.04 32.92
N SER A 404 -52.92 -11.05 34.23
CA SER A 404 -52.75 -12.16 35.19
C SER A 404 -51.46 -12.97 35.03
N GLY A 405 -50.49 -12.74 35.94
CA GLY A 405 -49.30 -13.58 36.09
C GLY A 405 -48.34 -13.12 37.19
N LYS A 406 -48.61 -13.54 38.44
CA LYS A 406 -47.72 -13.80 39.60
C LYS A 406 -46.26 -13.30 39.47
N GLY A 407 -45.75 -12.43 40.35
CA GLY A 407 -45.68 -12.60 41.80
C GLY A 407 -44.41 -13.36 42.21
N ASN A 408 -43.36 -12.63 42.63
CA ASN A 408 -42.44 -13.10 43.67
C ASN A 408 -41.65 -11.92 44.27
N GLN A 409 -41.68 -11.87 45.60
CA GLN A 409 -41.05 -10.87 46.46
C GLN A 409 -39.62 -11.26 46.84
N ALA A 410 -38.92 -10.25 47.40
CA ALA A 410 -37.80 -10.29 48.36
C ALA A 410 -36.40 -9.93 47.81
N PRO A 411 -35.45 -9.50 48.67
CA PRO A 411 -35.49 -8.17 49.31
C PRO A 411 -34.17 -7.39 49.21
N GLY A 412 -34.30 -6.05 49.30
CA GLY A 412 -33.38 -5.13 50.00
C GLY A 412 -31.86 -5.24 49.75
N LYS A 413 -31.31 -4.28 49.00
CA LYS A 413 -29.94 -3.79 49.24
C LYS A 413 -29.90 -2.26 49.25
N LYS A 414 -29.33 -1.75 50.34
CA LYS A 414 -29.22 -0.36 50.75
C LYS A 414 -28.35 0.44 49.77
N ALA A 415 -28.79 1.65 49.45
CA ALA A 415 -28.01 2.63 48.70
C ALA A 415 -26.88 3.22 49.56
N PRO A 416 -25.65 3.42 49.04
CA PRO A 416 -24.66 4.22 49.71
C PRO A 416 -24.87 5.72 49.42
N VAL A 417 -24.85 6.48 50.51
CA VAL A 417 -24.88 7.94 50.63
C VAL A 417 -23.75 8.58 49.80
N LYS A 418 -24.11 9.48 48.88
CA LYS A 418 -23.18 10.36 48.15
C LYS A 418 -22.56 11.38 49.13
N LYS A 419 -21.23 11.34 49.28
CA LYS A 419 -20.44 12.42 49.90
C LYS A 419 -20.22 13.57 48.89
N PRO A 420 -20.23 14.84 49.32
CA PRO A 420 -19.98 15.99 48.46
C PRO A 420 -18.50 16.15 48.12
N GLN A 421 -18.25 16.43 46.84
CA GLN A 421 -16.94 16.66 46.23
C GLN A 421 -16.51 18.13 46.46
N PRO A 422 -15.26 18.42 46.88
CA PRO A 422 -14.81 19.79 47.07
C PRO A 422 -14.45 20.47 45.74
N GLN A 423 -14.93 21.71 45.59
CA GLN A 423 -14.62 22.64 44.51
C GLN A 423 -13.10 22.86 44.35
N GLN A 424 -12.54 22.48 43.20
CA GLN A 424 -11.21 22.94 42.80
C GLN A 424 -11.33 24.31 42.13
N GLN A 425 -10.70 25.31 42.76
CA GLN A 425 -10.59 26.68 42.28
C GLN A 425 -9.69 26.77 41.05
N LYS A 426 -10.23 27.33 39.97
CA LYS A 426 -9.50 27.75 38.77
C LYS A 426 -8.50 28.88 39.12
N LYS A 427 -7.21 28.58 39.19
CA LYS A 427 -6.15 29.60 39.13
C LYS A 427 -5.81 29.88 37.66
N LYS A 428 -6.32 31.00 37.15
CA LYS A 428 -5.85 31.64 35.91
C LYS A 428 -4.43 32.17 36.15
N LYS A 429 -3.40 31.54 35.54
CA LYS A 429 -2.07 32.15 35.39
C LYS A 429 -2.02 32.80 34.00
N THR A 430 -2.22 34.12 33.96
CA THR A 430 -1.88 34.95 32.80
C THR A 430 -0.38 35.25 32.83
N GLY A 431 0.42 34.45 32.12
CA GLY A 431 1.82 34.75 31.84
C GLY A 431 1.93 35.61 30.59
N LYS A 432 2.15 36.91 30.77
CA LYS A 432 2.37 37.89 29.71
C LYS A 432 3.87 37.90 29.39
N THR A 433 4.30 37.13 28.38
CA THR A 433 5.69 37.15 27.92
C THR A 433 5.90 38.34 26.99
N GLN A 434 6.60 39.34 27.50
CA GLN A 434 6.97 40.57 26.80
C GLN A 434 8.30 40.33 26.07
N TRP A 435 8.26 40.22 24.75
CA TRP A 435 9.47 40.17 23.92
C TRP A 435 10.12 41.56 23.88
N ARG A 436 11.31 41.64 24.46
CA ARG A 436 12.17 42.83 24.45
C ARG A 436 13.07 42.73 23.21
N THR A 437 12.75 43.49 22.18
CA THR A 437 13.68 43.78 21.07
C THR A 437 14.86 44.59 21.61
N LYS A 438 16.06 44.01 21.62
CA LYS A 438 17.31 44.76 21.71
C LYS A 438 17.82 44.99 20.29
N GLY A 439 17.72 46.23 19.85
CA GLY A 439 18.55 46.77 18.79
C GLY A 439 19.91 47.24 19.32
N GLY A 440 20.85 47.39 18.40
CA GLY A 440 22.20 47.90 18.60
C GLY A 440 23.22 46.91 18.03
N LYS A 441 24.17 47.32 17.18
CA LYS A 441 24.51 48.61 16.61
C LYS A 441 25.43 48.33 15.42
#